data_AF-A0A2T2SYP9-F1
#
_entry.id   AF-A0A2T2SYP9-F1
#
_cell.length_a   1.000
_cell.length_b   1.000
_cell.length_c   1.000
_cell.angle_alpha   90.00
_cell.angle_beta   90.00
_cell.angle_gamma   90.00
#
_symmetry.space_group_name_H-M   'P 1'
#
loop_
_entity.id
_entity.type
_entity.pdbx_description
1 polymer ?
#
loop_
_entity_poly.entity_id
_entity_poly.type
_entity_poly.pdbx_seq_one_letter_code
_entity_poly.pdbx_strand_id
1 'polypeptide(L)'
;MDTIDPARGLFCNRTLNLRRIQAIGYDMDYTLIHYHMREWEQRAYDFIKEGLLAEGWPVDDLRFDPELAIRGLVIDAERGNVVKANRFGYVKRAFHGTDPLPFDRQRDVYQRTLV
;
A
#
# COMPACT_ATOMS: atom_id res chain seq x y z
N MET A 1 25.25 -0.59 -27.49
CA MET A 1 25.17 -0.42 -26.01
C MET A 1 23.93 -1.19 -25.62
N ASP A 2 24.10 -2.42 -25.14
CA ASP A 2 22.97 -3.32 -24.91
C ASP A 2 22.01 -2.69 -23.92
N THR A 3 20.76 -2.58 -24.33
CA THR A 3 19.67 -2.06 -23.50
C THR A 3 19.43 -3.07 -22.39
N ILE A 4 19.81 -2.70 -21.16
CA ILE A 4 19.49 -3.49 -19.97
C ILE A 4 17.97 -3.55 -19.86
N ASP A 5 17.42 -4.77 -19.76
CA ASP A 5 16.03 -4.99 -19.41
C ASP A 5 15.71 -4.22 -18.11
N PRO A 6 14.81 -3.23 -18.12
CA PRO A 6 14.46 -2.46 -16.93
C PRO A 6 14.04 -3.34 -15.76
N ALA A 7 13.46 -4.52 -16.02
CA ALA A 7 13.05 -5.47 -14.98
C ALA A 7 14.25 -6.08 -14.21
N ARG A 8 15.46 -6.04 -14.80
CA ARG A 8 16.71 -6.52 -14.19
C ARG A 8 17.64 -5.38 -13.76
N GLY A 9 17.19 -4.13 -13.87
CA GLY A 9 17.96 -2.96 -13.45
C GLY A 9 18.14 -2.88 -11.94
N LEU A 10 19.34 -2.50 -11.49
CA LEU A 10 19.62 -2.20 -10.08
C LEU A 10 19.68 -0.68 -9.88
N PHE A 11 18.75 -0.14 -9.10
CA PHE A 11 18.69 1.29 -8.78
C PHE A 11 19.47 1.61 -7.51
N CYS A 12 20.21 2.72 -7.52
CA CYS A 12 21.13 3.10 -6.44
C CYS A 12 20.82 4.50 -5.91
N ASN A 13 20.35 4.57 -4.66
CA ASN A 13 20.10 5.86 -3.98
C ASN A 13 21.36 6.41 -3.29
N ARG A 14 22.27 5.53 -2.85
CA ARG A 14 23.53 5.88 -2.18
C ARG A 14 24.61 4.91 -2.63
N THR A 15 25.82 5.42 -2.84
CA THR A 15 26.98 4.61 -3.24
C THR A 15 27.19 3.42 -2.30
N LEU A 16 27.23 2.21 -2.86
CA LEU A 16 27.48 0.96 -2.14
C LEU A 16 28.65 0.22 -2.81
N ASN A 17 29.70 -0.08 -2.05
CA ASN A 17 30.82 -0.88 -2.54
C ASN A 17 30.62 -2.36 -2.20
N LEU A 18 30.13 -3.14 -3.16
CA LEU A 18 29.86 -4.57 -2.99
C LEU A 18 31.09 -5.39 -2.63
N ARG A 19 32.32 -4.95 -2.96
CA ARG A 19 33.55 -5.67 -2.58
C ARG A 19 33.79 -5.71 -1.07
N ARG A 20 33.18 -4.80 -0.31
CA ARG A 20 33.31 -4.73 1.15
C ARG A 20 32.23 -5.51 1.90
N ILE A 21 31.24 -6.05 1.18
CA ILE A 21 30.14 -6.78 1.79
C ILE A 21 30.58 -8.24 2.02
N GLN A 22 30.54 -8.69 3.28
CA GLN A 22 30.97 -10.04 3.67
C GLN A 22 29.80 -11.03 3.85
N ALA A 23 28.59 -10.51 4.01
CA ALA A 23 27.38 -11.29 4.17
C ALA A 23 26.20 -10.58 3.51
N ILE A 24 25.29 -11.37 2.96
CA ILE A 24 24.02 -10.90 2.42
C ILE A 24 22.91 -11.64 3.18
N GLY A 25 22.16 -10.89 3.97
CA GLY A 25 20.93 -11.38 4.59
C GLY A 25 19.79 -11.24 3.59
N TYR A 26 18.98 -12.28 3.48
CA TYR A 26 17.75 -12.24 2.70
C TYR A 26 16.56 -12.34 3.64
N ASP A 27 15.56 -11.49 3.39
CA ASP A 27 14.21 -11.75 3.87
C ASP A 27 13.56 -12.85 3.01
N MET A 28 12.55 -13.53 3.53
CA MET A 28 11.92 -14.66 2.84
C MET A 28 10.74 -14.18 1.99
N ASP A 29 9.66 -13.77 2.64
CA ASP A 29 8.39 -13.44 1.98
C ASP A 29 8.52 -12.15 1.15
N TYR A 30 8.01 -12.18 -0.08
CA TYR A 30 8.13 -11.09 -1.06
C TYR A 30 9.57 -10.72 -1.48
N THR A 31 10.59 -11.44 -0.99
CA THR A 31 12.00 -11.23 -1.33
C THR A 31 12.60 -12.45 -2.03
N LEU A 32 12.77 -13.58 -1.33
CA LEU A 32 13.20 -14.84 -1.94
C LEU A 32 12.02 -15.62 -2.51
N ILE A 33 10.91 -15.63 -1.79
CA ILE A 33 9.68 -16.34 -2.16
C ILE A 33 8.69 -15.30 -2.68
N HIS A 34 8.31 -15.46 -3.95
CA HIS A 34 7.35 -14.57 -4.59
C HIS A 34 5.98 -15.24 -4.61
N TYR A 35 4.95 -14.46 -4.28
CA TYR A 35 3.57 -14.91 -4.30
C TYR A 35 2.87 -14.38 -5.56
N HIS A 36 1.89 -15.14 -6.04
CA HIS A 36 0.91 -14.62 -6.98
C HIS A 36 0.01 -13.63 -6.21
N MET A 37 0.32 -12.33 -6.34
CA MET A 37 -0.17 -11.30 -5.44
C MET A 37 -1.70 -11.18 -5.46
N ARG A 38 -2.35 -11.28 -6.63
CA ARG A 38 -3.81 -11.16 -6.73
C ARG A 38 -4.52 -12.27 -5.95
N GLU A 39 -4.02 -13.49 -6.07
CA GLU A 39 -4.54 -14.68 -5.42
C GLU A 39 -4.27 -14.67 -3.91
N TRP A 40 -3.08 -14.20 -3.53
CA TRP A 40 -2.72 -14.06 -2.11
C TRP A 40 -3.55 -12.99 -1.41
N GLU A 41 -3.69 -11.80 -2.01
CA GLU A 41 -4.48 -10.70 -1.43
C GLU A 41 -5.98 -11.03 -1.38
N GLN A 42 -6.54 -11.67 -2.41
CA GLN A 42 -7.91 -12.20 -2.39
C GLN A 42 -8.12 -13.14 -1.21
N ARG A 43 -7.22 -14.10 -1.01
CA ARG A 43 -7.32 -15.06 0.10
C ARG A 43 -7.22 -14.38 1.47
N ALA A 44 -6.33 -13.41 1.61
CA ALA A 44 -6.20 -12.65 2.85
C ALA A 44 -7.47 -11.84 3.15
N TYR A 45 -8.07 -11.23 2.12
CA TYR A 45 -9.33 -10.51 2.22
C TYR A 45 -10.47 -11.42 2.68
N ASP A 46 -10.63 -12.58 2.01
CA ASP A 46 -11.70 -13.54 2.34
C ASP A 46 -11.56 -14.06 3.77
N PHE A 47 -10.33 -14.37 4.21
CA PHE A 47 -10.07 -14.81 5.57
C PHE A 47 -10.49 -13.76 6.62
N ILE A 48 -10.21 -12.48 6.38
CA ILE A 48 -10.62 -11.40 7.29
C ILE A 48 -12.14 -11.23 7.26
N LYS A 49 -12.76 -11.26 6.07
CA LYS A 49 -14.21 -11.15 5.91
C LYS A 49 -14.94 -12.27 6.66
N GLU A 50 -14.47 -13.51 6.54
CA GLU A 50 -15.02 -14.67 7.27
C GLU A 50 -14.96 -14.47 8.78
N GLY A 51 -13.83 -13.96 9.31
CA GLY A 51 -13.69 -13.63 10.73
C GLY A 51 -14.68 -12.57 11.20
N LEU A 52 -14.83 -11.48 10.43
CA LEU A 52 -15.77 -10.41 10.74
C LEU A 52 -17.24 -10.88 10.67
N LEU A 53 -17.58 -11.73 9.71
CA LEU A 53 -18.91 -12.35 9.63
C LEU A 53 -19.20 -13.22 10.86
N ALA A 54 -18.21 -14.00 11.32
CA ALA A 54 -18.34 -14.82 12.52
C ALA A 54 -18.55 -13.99 13.80
N GLU A 55 -18.00 -12.78 13.85
CA GLU A 55 -18.25 -11.79 14.91
C GLU A 55 -19.59 -11.05 14.77
N GLY A 56 -20.33 -11.24 13.66
CA GLY A 56 -21.65 -10.64 13.43
C GLY A 56 -21.62 -9.28 12.72
N TRP A 57 -20.50 -8.91 12.09
CA TRP A 57 -20.42 -7.67 11.30
C TRP A 57 -21.16 -7.80 9.96
N PRO A 58 -21.85 -6.73 9.49
CA PRO A 58 -22.59 -6.76 8.23
C PRO A 58 -21.66 -6.54 7.02
N VAL A 59 -20.84 -7.54 6.68
CA VAL A 59 -19.83 -7.44 5.61
C VAL A 59 -20.02 -8.46 4.48
N ASP A 60 -21.16 -9.15 4.43
CA ASP A 60 -21.43 -10.25 3.48
C ASP A 60 -21.40 -9.81 2.02
N ASP A 61 -21.84 -8.59 1.74
CA ASP A 61 -21.91 -8.01 0.41
C ASP A 61 -20.56 -7.50 -0.10
N LEU A 62 -19.57 -7.33 0.78
CA LEU A 62 -18.26 -6.81 0.41
C LEU A 62 -17.50 -7.80 -0.49
N ARG A 63 -16.86 -7.28 -1.52
CA ARG A 63 -16.06 -8.05 -2.49
C ARG A 63 -14.68 -7.45 -2.60
N PHE A 64 -13.66 -8.30 -2.73
CA PHE A 64 -12.31 -7.85 -2.99
C PHE A 64 -12.22 -7.21 -4.39
N ASP A 65 -11.62 -6.03 -4.45
CA ASP A 65 -11.27 -5.34 -5.68
C ASP A 65 -9.77 -4.97 -5.62
N PRO A 66 -8.90 -5.65 -6.40
CA PRO A 66 -7.46 -5.40 -6.39
C PRO A 66 -7.06 -4.04 -6.95
N GLU A 67 -7.97 -3.33 -7.62
CA GLU A 67 -7.68 -2.02 -8.22
C GLU A 67 -8.07 -0.85 -7.29
N LEU A 68 -8.78 -1.12 -6.19
CA LEU A 68 -9.30 -0.10 -5.27
C LEU A 68 -8.18 0.56 -4.44
N ALA A 69 -7.12 -0.17 -4.13
CA ALA A 69 -6.03 0.28 -3.27
C ALA A 69 -4.66 0.10 -3.92
N ILE A 70 -3.70 0.92 -3.49
CA ILE A 70 -2.29 0.80 -3.89
C ILE A 70 -1.40 0.84 -2.66
N ARG A 71 -0.18 0.32 -2.77
CA ARG A 71 0.79 0.36 -1.68
C ARG A 71 1.15 1.80 -1.26
N GLY A 72 1.31 1.99 0.05
CA GLY A 72 1.74 3.24 0.66
C GLY A 72 0.62 4.29 0.77
N LEU A 73 -0.61 3.84 0.99
CA LEU A 73 -1.71 4.65 1.50
C LEU A 73 -1.68 4.65 3.04
N VAL A 74 -2.28 5.67 3.65
CA VAL A 74 -2.45 5.78 5.10
C VAL A 74 -3.93 5.72 5.43
N ILE A 75 -4.30 4.96 6.47
CA ILE A 75 -5.67 4.89 6.97
C ILE A 75 -5.81 5.89 8.13
N ASP A 76 -6.64 6.90 7.95
CA ASP A 76 -7.10 7.80 9.01
C ASP A 76 -8.32 7.17 9.67
N ALA A 77 -8.07 6.37 10.71
CA ALA A 77 -9.11 5.65 11.44
C ALA A 77 -10.05 6.58 12.23
N GLU A 78 -9.60 7.79 12.60
CA GLU A 78 -10.43 8.76 13.33
C GLU A 78 -11.54 9.32 12.44
N ARG A 79 -11.22 9.61 11.16
CA ARG A 79 -12.15 10.21 10.20
C ARG A 79 -12.74 9.22 9.20
N GLY A 80 -12.30 7.97 9.22
CA GLY A 80 -12.71 6.94 8.26
C GLY A 80 -12.22 7.21 6.83
N ASN A 81 -11.04 7.81 6.69
CA ASN A 81 -10.49 8.17 5.38
C ASN A 81 -9.27 7.33 5.01
N VAL A 82 -9.04 7.15 3.70
CA VAL A 82 -7.81 6.61 3.13
C VAL A 82 -7.10 7.73 2.38
N VAL A 83 -5.85 8.03 2.76
CA VAL A 83 -5.12 9.19 2.26
C VAL A 83 -3.82 8.81 1.57
N LYS A 84 -3.51 9.55 0.49
CA LYS A 84 -2.20 9.53 -0.17
C LYS A 84 -1.47 10.82 0.14
N ALA A 85 -0.44 10.73 0.98
CA ALA A 85 0.45 11.84 1.27
C ALA A 85 1.70 11.85 0.35
N ASN A 86 2.33 13.02 0.24
CA ASN A 86 3.66 13.12 -0.35
C ASN A 86 4.77 12.90 0.70
N ARG A 87 6.04 12.94 0.28
CA ARG A 87 7.20 12.75 1.18
C ARG A 87 7.33 13.76 2.33
N PHE A 88 6.55 14.84 2.29
CA PHE A 88 6.55 15.89 3.32
C PHE A 88 5.29 15.83 4.19
N GLY A 89 4.48 14.78 4.07
CA GLY A 89 3.26 14.59 4.86
C GLY A 89 2.04 15.35 4.36
N TYR A 90 2.11 16.05 3.23
CA TYR A 90 0.93 16.74 2.68
C TYR A 90 0.02 15.77 1.94
N VAL A 91 -1.25 15.74 2.33
CA VAL A 91 -2.30 14.96 1.67
C VAL A 91 -2.53 15.48 0.25
N LYS A 92 -2.37 14.59 -0.75
CA LYS A 92 -2.58 14.87 -2.18
C LYS A 92 -3.89 14.32 -2.69
N ARG A 93 -4.34 13.19 -2.17
CA ARG A 93 -5.65 12.60 -2.43
C ARG A 93 -6.20 12.00 -1.15
N ALA A 94 -7.50 12.08 -0.95
CA ALA A 94 -8.20 11.44 0.15
C ALA A 94 -9.50 10.81 -0.37
N PHE A 95 -9.88 9.69 0.24
CA PHE A 95 -11.15 8.99 0.01
C PHE A 95 -11.82 8.75 1.37
N HIS A 96 -13.15 8.82 1.42
CA HIS A 96 -13.96 8.43 2.56
C HIS A 96 -14.65 7.13 2.18
N GLY A 97 -14.23 6.01 2.78
CA GLY A 97 -14.51 4.70 2.20
C GLY A 97 -14.00 4.62 0.75
N THR A 98 -14.91 4.43 -0.21
CA THR A 98 -14.61 4.36 -1.65
C THR A 98 -14.87 5.67 -2.40
N ASP A 99 -15.39 6.69 -1.73
CA ASP A 99 -15.75 7.97 -2.37
C ASP A 99 -14.59 8.96 -2.31
N PRO A 100 -14.16 9.55 -3.45
CA PRO A 100 -13.11 10.56 -3.44
C PRO A 100 -13.58 11.82 -2.71
N LEU A 101 -12.75 12.36 -1.80
CA LEU A 101 -13.02 13.66 -1.20
C LEU A 101 -12.80 14.78 -2.23
N PRO A 102 -13.77 15.69 -2.42
CA PRO A 102 -13.55 16.90 -3.20
C PRO A 102 -12.42 17.75 -2.62
N PHE A 103 -11.72 18.49 -3.47
CA PHE A 103 -10.54 19.27 -3.07
C PHE A 103 -10.80 20.23 -1.90
N ASP A 104 -11.94 20.93 -1.90
CA ASP A 104 -12.28 21.87 -0.82
C ASP A 104 -12.46 21.13 0.52
N ARG A 105 -13.13 19.99 0.52
CA ARG A 105 -13.31 19.13 1.72
C ARG A 105 -11.98 18.56 2.19
N GLN A 106 -11.16 18.07 1.26
CA GLN A 106 -9.82 17.59 1.59
C GLN A 106 -8.99 18.68 2.25
N ARG A 107 -9.06 19.92 1.73
CA ARG A 107 -8.38 21.06 2.33
C ARG A 107 -8.92 21.32 3.73
N ASP A 108 -10.23 21.46 3.91
CA ASP A 108 -10.81 21.74 5.23
C ASP A 108 -10.42 20.70 6.29
N VAL A 109 -10.35 19.42 5.90
CA VAL A 109 -9.98 18.32 6.81
C VAL A 109 -8.48 18.25 7.09
N TYR A 110 -7.62 18.49 6.07
CA TYR A 110 -6.18 18.21 6.15
C TYR A 110 -5.28 19.44 5.99
N GLN A 111 -5.80 20.67 5.98
CA GLN A 111 -5.05 21.91 5.68
C GLN A 111 -3.78 22.09 6.54
N ARG A 112 -3.81 21.60 7.79
CA ARG A 112 -2.74 21.76 8.77
C ARG A 112 -2.12 20.44 9.22
N THR A 113 -2.49 19.34 8.58
CA THR A 113 -2.07 18.00 9.00
C THR A 113 -0.83 17.59 8.22
N LEU A 114 0.23 17.24 8.95
CA LEU A 114 1.38 16.52 8.43
C LEU A 114 1.20 15.05 8.81
N VAL A 115 1.07 14.18 7.81
CA VAL A 115 0.93 12.72 7.98
C VAL A 115 2.30 12.05 7.91
#